data_AF-A0A9P6XNQ0-F1
#
_entry.id   AF-A0A9P6XNQ0-F1
#
_cell.length_a   1.000
_cell.length_b   1.000
_cell.length_c   1.000
_cell.angle_alpha   90.00
_cell.angle_beta   90.00
_cell.angle_gamma   90.00
#
_symmetry.space_group_name_H-M   'P 1'
#
loop_
_entity.id
_entity.type
_entity.pdbx_description
1 polymer ?
#
loop_
_entity_poly.entity_id
_entity_poly.type
_entity_poly.pdbx_seq_one_letter_code
_entity_poly.pdbx_strand_id
1 'polypeptide(L)'
;MSRLFSGETGLSVRRWRRQMHVVVALPMLAGGKTVQAIADELGYDSAGAFVTMFRKTVGAPPKRFLAERSTRLRGPSLSAGNPSGTAR
;
A
#
# COMPACT_ATOMS: atom_id res chain seq x y z
N MET A 1 -27.13 33.45 8.98
CA MET A 1 -25.91 33.16 9.77
C MET A 1 -25.01 32.29 8.93
N SER A 2 -24.05 32.92 8.30
CA SER A 2 -23.30 32.41 7.15
C SER A 2 -21.81 32.41 7.53
N ARG A 3 -21.10 31.31 7.23
CA ARG A 3 -19.63 31.21 7.03
C ARG A 3 -18.68 30.91 8.22
N LEU A 4 -18.98 29.95 9.09
CA LEU A 4 -17.94 29.31 9.96
C LEU A 4 -17.64 27.83 9.61
N PHE A 5 -17.97 27.39 8.38
CA PHE A 5 -17.72 26.03 7.89
C PHE A 5 -16.81 25.97 6.66
N SER A 6 -16.01 27.02 6.44
CA SER A 6 -15.02 27.09 5.37
C SER A 6 -13.63 27.15 6.00
N GLY A 7 -13.04 25.99 6.32
CA GLY A 7 -11.68 25.92 6.82
C GLY A 7 -11.11 24.50 6.96
N GLU A 8 -11.72 23.65 7.79
CA GLU A 8 -11.00 22.46 8.29
C GLU A 8 -11.70 21.10 8.06
N THR A 9 -12.99 21.08 7.76
CA THR A 9 -13.79 19.84 7.77
C THR A 9 -13.86 19.08 6.44
N GLY A 10 -13.51 19.72 5.32
CA GLY A 10 -13.39 19.04 4.02
C GLY A 10 -12.12 18.17 3.91
N LEU A 11 -11.07 18.48 4.67
CA LEU A 11 -9.80 17.75 4.65
C LEU A 11 -9.85 16.49 5.52
N SER A 12 -10.54 16.52 6.67
CA SER A 12 -10.64 15.38 7.60
C SER A 12 -11.49 14.23 7.07
N VAL A 13 -12.70 14.45 6.54
CA VAL A 13 -13.53 13.36 5.98
C VAL A 13 -12.87 12.74 4.75
N ARG A 14 -12.25 13.56 3.89
CA ARG A 14 -11.47 13.06 2.73
C ARG A 14 -10.23 12.28 3.18
N ARG A 15 -9.56 12.69 4.25
CA ARG A 15 -8.44 11.94 4.86
C ARG A 15 -8.90 10.62 5.44
N TRP A 16 -9.99 10.62 6.21
CA TRP A 16 -10.57 9.42 6.80
C TRP A 16 -11.02 8.42 5.73
N ARG A 17 -11.71 8.88 4.68
CA ARG A 17 -12.11 8.02 3.56
C ARG A 17 -10.90 7.43 2.82
N ARG A 18 -9.82 8.20 2.65
CA ARG A 18 -8.55 7.67 2.09
C ARG A 18 -7.94 6.59 2.99
N GLN A 19 -7.94 6.78 4.30
CA GLN A 19 -7.48 5.76 5.24
C GLN A 19 -8.35 4.50 5.17
N MET A 20 -9.68 4.63 5.13
CA MET A 20 -10.59 3.49 4.98
C MET A 20 -10.34 2.72 3.67
N HIS A 21 -10.17 3.43 2.55
CA HIS A 21 -9.83 2.79 1.28
C HIS A 21 -8.50 2.03 1.34
N VAL A 22 -7.50 2.52 2.07
CA VAL A 22 -6.25 1.80 2.29
C VAL A 22 -6.46 0.54 3.13
N VAL A 23 -7.22 0.63 4.23
CA VAL A 23 -7.51 -0.52 5.10
C VAL A 23 -8.19 -1.65 4.33
N VAL A 24 -9.12 -1.32 3.41
CA VAL A 24 -9.78 -2.30 2.55
C VAL A 24 -8.85 -2.82 1.43
N ALA A 25 -8.05 -1.94 0.82
CA ALA A 25 -7.15 -2.34 -0.27
C ALA A 25 -6.00 -3.24 0.16
N LEU A 26 -5.50 -3.11 1.41
CA LEU A 26 -4.37 -3.90 1.92
C LEU A 26 -4.59 -5.42 1.87
N PRO A 27 -5.69 -5.99 2.40
CA PRO A 27 -5.96 -7.43 2.29
C PRO A 27 -6.21 -7.86 0.84
N MET A 28 -6.83 -7.03 0.01
CA MET A 28 -7.06 -7.33 -1.41
C MET A 28 -5.75 -7.44 -2.19
N LEU A 29 -4.81 -6.51 -1.95
CA LEU A 29 -3.46 -6.54 -2.50
C LEU A 29 -2.69 -7.77 -2.00
N ALA A 30 -2.83 -8.12 -0.72
CA ALA A 30 -2.20 -9.31 -0.15
C ALA A 30 -2.76 -10.61 -0.74
N GLY A 31 -4.05 -10.65 -1.08
CA GLY A 31 -4.70 -11.75 -1.79
C GLY A 31 -4.38 -11.81 -3.29
N GLY A 32 -3.50 -10.94 -3.80
CA GLY A 32 -3.08 -10.95 -5.20
C GLY A 32 -4.05 -10.30 -6.19
N LYS A 33 -5.09 -9.59 -5.72
CA LYS A 33 -5.95 -8.82 -6.64
C LYS A 33 -5.14 -7.75 -7.37
N THR A 34 -5.45 -7.55 -8.65
CA THR A 34 -4.79 -6.54 -9.47
C THR A 34 -5.21 -5.13 -9.04
N VAL A 35 -4.32 -4.16 -9.27
CA VAL A 35 -4.58 -2.74 -8.94
C VAL A 35 -5.84 -2.21 -9.65
N GLN A 36 -6.11 -2.69 -10.87
CA GLN A 36 -7.31 -2.34 -11.63
C GLN A 36 -8.58 -2.89 -10.99
N ALA A 37 -8.59 -4.16 -10.56
CA ALA A 37 -9.76 -4.76 -9.90
C ALA A 37 -10.07 -4.06 -8.56
N ILE A 38 -9.05 -3.66 -7.81
CA ILE A 38 -9.23 -2.91 -6.56
C ILE A 38 -9.75 -1.49 -6.84
N ALA A 39 -9.31 -0.85 -7.92
CA ALA A 39 -9.82 0.45 -8.31
C ALA A 39 -11.32 0.38 -8.63
N ASP A 40 -11.73 -0.62 -9.41
CA ASP A 40 -13.12 -0.86 -9.79
C ASP A 40 -14.01 -1.10 -8.55
N GLU A 41 -13.59 -1.99 -7.65
CA GLU A 41 -14.32 -2.34 -6.44
C GLU A 41 -14.44 -1.19 -5.42
N LEU A 42 -13.49 -0.25 -5.44
CA LEU A 42 -13.51 0.96 -4.62
C LEU A 42 -14.16 2.17 -5.32
N GLY A 43 -14.67 1.99 -6.55
CA GLY A 43 -15.34 3.03 -7.33
C GLY A 43 -14.42 4.12 -7.86
N TYR A 44 -13.18 3.78 -8.20
CA TYR A 44 -12.25 4.67 -8.89
C TYR A 44 -12.40 4.55 -10.40
N ASP A 45 -12.40 5.70 -11.06
CA ASP A 45 -12.46 5.83 -12.52
C ASP A 45 -11.31 5.11 -13.25
N SER A 46 -10.16 4.94 -12.59
CA SER A 46 -8.97 4.31 -13.18
C SER A 46 -8.01 3.79 -12.12
N ALA A 47 -7.21 2.77 -12.48
CA ALA A 47 -6.11 2.28 -11.65
C ALA A 47 -5.13 3.40 -11.24
N GLY A 48 -4.87 4.37 -12.11
CA GLY A 48 -4.01 5.53 -11.81
C GLY A 48 -4.57 6.45 -10.70
N ALA A 49 -5.89 6.61 -10.64
CA ALA A 49 -6.55 7.40 -9.60
C ALA A 49 -6.41 6.73 -8.23
N PHE A 50 -6.61 5.41 -8.18
CA PHE A 50 -6.36 4.60 -6.99
C PHE A 50 -4.88 4.64 -6.57
N VAL A 51 -3.93 4.44 -7.49
CA VAL A 51 -2.48 4.48 -7.19
C VAL A 51 -2.07 5.84 -6.60
N THR A 52 -2.61 6.92 -7.15
CA THR A 52 -2.35 8.28 -6.64
C THR A 52 -2.87 8.45 -5.22
N MET A 53 -4.10 7.98 -4.95
CA MET A 53 -4.67 8.00 -3.60
C MET A 53 -3.86 7.14 -2.62
N PHE A 54 -3.53 5.91 -3.01
CA PHE A 54 -2.80 4.96 -2.20
C PHE A 54 -1.41 5.51 -1.84
N ARG A 55 -0.68 6.05 -2.82
CA ARG A 55 0.63 6.69 -2.59
C ARG A 55 0.53 7.90 -1.67
N LYS A 56 -0.52 8.72 -1.77
CA LYS A 56 -0.75 9.85 -0.86
C LYS A 56 -1.01 9.43 0.58
N THR A 57 -1.43 8.18 0.80
CA THR A 57 -1.83 7.69 2.13
C THR A 57 -0.78 6.78 2.76
N VAL A 58 -0.15 5.90 1.96
CA VAL A 58 0.84 4.89 2.39
C VAL A 58 2.28 5.34 2.10
N GLY A 59 2.47 6.36 1.26
CA GLY A 59 3.80 6.88 0.86
C GLY A 59 4.45 6.14 -0.33
N ALA A 60 3.98 4.94 -0.67
CA ALA A 60 4.50 4.14 -1.78
C ALA A 60 3.36 3.60 -2.66
N PRO A 61 3.60 3.37 -3.97
CA PRO A 61 2.61 2.73 -4.83
C PRO A 61 2.43 1.25 -4.45
N PRO A 62 1.23 0.67 -4.67
CA PRO A 62 0.86 -0.67 -4.22
C PRO A 62 1.78 -1.77 -4.78
N LYS A 63 2.23 -1.63 -6.04
CA LYS A 63 3.15 -2.59 -6.68
C LYS A 63 4.50 -2.66 -5.98
N ARG A 64 5.03 -1.51 -5.56
CA ARG A 64 6.29 -1.42 -4.81
C ARG A 64 6.12 -1.96 -3.39
N PHE A 65 5.01 -1.62 -2.72
CA PHE A 65 4.68 -2.15 -1.40
C PHE A 65 4.60 -3.69 -1.39
N LEU A 66 3.98 -4.29 -2.41
CA LEU A 66 3.93 -5.74 -2.58
C LEU A 66 5.30 -6.35 -2.88
N ALA A 67 6.10 -5.73 -3.75
CA ALA A 67 7.47 -6.17 -4.03
C ALA A 67 8.32 -6.16 -2.74
N GLU A 68 8.23 -5.10 -1.94
CA GLU A 68 8.92 -4.95 -0.65
C GLU A 68 8.44 -5.96 0.40
N ARG A 69 7.15 -6.32 0.42
CA ARG A 69 6.66 -7.42 1.29
C ARG A 69 7.16 -8.77 0.80
N SER A 70 7.17 -9.00 -0.51
CA SER A 70 7.62 -10.27 -1.09
C SER A 70 9.12 -10.50 -0.89
N THR A 71 9.95 -9.46 -0.91
CA THR A 71 11.39 -9.56 -0.59
C THR A 71 11.65 -9.76 0.90
N ARG A 72 10.85 -9.16 1.80
CA ARG A 72 10.96 -9.41 3.24
C ARG A 72 10.52 -10.81 3.64
N LEU A 73 9.48 -11.34 3.00
CA LEU A 73 9.02 -12.72 3.22
C LEU A 73 9.95 -13.75 2.56
N ARG A 74 10.58 -13.40 1.44
CA ARG A 74 11.74 -14.11 0.87
C ARG A 74 13.05 -13.57 1.47
N GLY A 75 13.13 -13.51 2.79
CA GLY A 75 14.37 -13.14 3.47
C GLY A 75 15.58 -13.90 2.88
N PRO A 76 16.78 -13.30 2.90
CA PRO A 76 17.97 -13.91 2.32
C PRO A 76 18.07 -15.33 2.86
N SER A 77 18.02 -16.32 1.96
CA SER A 77 18.42 -17.68 2.30
C SER A 77 19.74 -17.53 3.05
N LEU A 78 19.72 -17.85 4.34
CA LEU A 78 20.91 -17.98 5.14
C LEU A 78 21.72 -19.05 4.42
N SER A 79 22.61 -18.62 3.53
CA SER A 79 23.69 -19.43 3.02
C SER A 79 24.42 -19.86 4.27
N ALA A 80 24.16 -21.10 4.66
CA ALA A 80 24.82 -21.79 5.73
C ALA A 80 26.31 -21.44 5.66
N GLY A 81 26.82 -20.84 6.74
CA GLY A 81 28.25 -20.69 6.91
C GLY A 81 28.86 -22.07 6.72
N ASN A 82 29.68 -22.20 5.69
CA ASN A 82 30.50 -23.36 5.48
C ASN A 82 31.69 -23.25 6.46
N PRO A 83 31.81 -24.10 7.49
CA PRO A 83 33.05 -24.21 8.24
C PRO A 83 33.98 -25.17 7.48
N SER A 84 34.43 -24.80 6.27
CA SER A 84 35.59 -25.45 5.67
C SER A 84 36.83 -24.76 6.22
N GLY A 85 37.08 -25.02 7.51
CA GLY A 85 38.37 -24.79 8.12
C GLY A 85 39.38 -25.73 7.47
N THR A 86 40.13 -25.18 6.52
CA THR A 86 41.51 -25.59 6.31
C THR A 86 42.22 -25.56 7.66
N ALA A 87 42.69 -26.71 8.12
CA ALA A 87 43.89 -26.79 8.93
C ALA A 87 44.61 -28.08 8.57
N ARG A 88 45.86 -27.89 8.19
CA ARG A 88 46.82 -28.86 7.69
C ARG A 88 47.50 -29.58 8.84
#